data_AF-A0A8T6MTL4-F1
#
_entry.id   AF-A0A8T6MTL4-F1
#
_cell.length_a   1.000
_cell.length_b   1.000
_cell.length_c   1.000
_cell.angle_alpha   90.00
_cell.angle_beta   90.00
_cell.angle_gamma   90.00
#
_symmetry.space_group_name_H-M   'P 1'
#
loop_
_entity.id
_entity.type
_entity.pdbx_description
1 polymer ?
#
loop_
_entity_poly.entity_id
_entity_poly.type
_entity_poly.pdbx_seq_one_letter_code
_entity_poly.pdbx_strand_id
1 'polypeptide(L)' 'MSKKLYDLVARVLNVPANSINDESGPTSIENWSSFKGYVLLYEAMDVKKVADIKRHLANHGITL' A
#
# COMPACT_ATOMS: atom_id res chain seq x y z
N MET A 1 -6.34 14.43 4.32
CA MET A 1 -5.38 13.32 4.09
C MET A 1 -4.17 13.52 5.00
N SER A 2 -3.63 12.46 5.62
CA SER A 2 -2.48 12.66 6.53
C SER A 2 -1.20 12.91 5.71
N LYS A 3 -0.49 14.01 5.97
CA LYS A 3 0.84 14.30 5.37
C LYS A 3 1.79 13.10 5.48
N LYS A 4 1.68 12.35 6.58
CA LYS A 4 2.44 11.12 6.85
C LYS A 4 2.24 10.03 5.79
N LEU A 5 1.04 9.91 5.20
CA LEU A 5 0.75 8.92 4.17
C LEU A 5 1.49 9.25 2.87
N TYR A 6 1.37 10.48 2.35
CA TYR A 6 2.10 10.87 1.14
C TYR A 6 3.62 10.82 1.35
N ASP A 7 4.13 11.20 2.53
CA ASP A 7 5.56 11.09 2.86
C ASP A 7 6.06 9.63 2.89
N LEU A 8 5.21 8.65 3.26
CA LEU A 8 5.53 7.22 3.18
C LEU A 8 5.53 6.74 1.72
N VAL A 9 4.46 7.07 0.98
CA VAL A 9 4.28 6.65 -0.42
C VAL A 9 5.41 7.20 -1.29
N ALA A 10 5.77 8.48 -1.12
CA ALA A 10 6.89 9.13 -1.79
C ALA A 10 8.22 8.43 -1.58
N ARG A 11 8.48 7.99 -0.34
CA ARG A 11 9.70 7.26 0.01
C ARG A 11 9.80 5.92 -0.70
N VAL A 12 8.72 5.13 -0.70
CA VAL A 12 8.70 3.80 -1.34
C VAL A 12 8.80 3.93 -2.85
N LEU A 13 8.11 4.91 -3.42
CA LEU A 13 8.14 5.17 -4.87
C LEU A 13 9.44 5.87 -5.30
N ASN A 14 10.21 6.46 -4.38
CA ASN A 14 11.39 7.28 -4.67
C ASN A 14 11.06 8.44 -5.62
N VAL A 15 10.06 9.23 -5.25
CA VAL A 15 9.60 10.43 -5.98
C VAL A 15 9.27 11.55 -4.98
N PRO A 16 9.23 12.82 -5.41
CA PRO A 16 8.81 13.91 -4.55
C PRO A 16 7.37 13.74 -4.02
N ALA A 17 7.13 14.05 -2.74
CA ALA A 17 5.79 13.91 -2.15
C ALA A 17 4.73 14.82 -2.79
N ASN A 18 5.14 15.93 -3.40
CA ASN A 18 4.26 16.84 -4.13
C ASN A 18 3.92 16.33 -5.56
N SER A 19 4.54 15.24 -6.03
CA SER A 19 4.23 14.63 -7.32
C SER A 19 3.20 13.50 -7.22
N ILE A 20 2.55 13.34 -6.07
CA ILE A 20 1.63 12.24 -5.78
C ILE A 20 0.31 12.81 -5.25
N ASN A 21 -0.76 12.16 -5.65
CA ASN A 21 -2.14 12.43 -5.22
C ASN A 21 -2.93 11.11 -5.21
N ASP A 22 -4.23 11.19 -4.94
CA ASP A 22 -5.07 10.00 -4.79
C ASP A 22 -5.33 9.25 -6.11
N GLU A 23 -5.06 9.92 -7.24
CA GLU A 23 -5.21 9.38 -8.59
C GLU A 23 -3.87 8.87 -9.16
N SER A 24 -2.79 8.91 -8.37
CA SER A 24 -1.46 8.46 -8.81
C SER A 24 -1.37 6.94 -8.86
N GLY A 25 -0.73 6.40 -9.90
CA GLY A 25 -0.68 4.96 -10.16
C GLY A 25 0.39 4.57 -11.19
N PRO A 26 0.35 3.32 -11.70
CA PRO A 26 1.36 2.79 -12.63
C PRO A 26 1.56 3.61 -13.90
N THR A 27 0.52 4.29 -14.37
CA THR A 27 0.55 5.08 -15.60
C THR A 27 1.04 6.52 -15.39
N SER A 28 1.04 7.02 -14.15
CA SER A 28 1.43 8.39 -13.82
C SER A 28 2.74 8.49 -13.03
N ILE A 29 3.21 7.39 -12.44
CA ILE A 29 4.48 7.32 -11.70
C ILE A 29 5.40 6.31 -12.38
N GLU A 30 6.44 6.79 -13.07
CA GLU A 30 7.44 5.94 -13.76
C GLU A 30 8.05 4.88 -12.83
N ASN A 31 8.31 5.27 -11.58
CA ASN A 31 8.90 4.40 -10.58
C ASN A 31 7.93 3.39 -9.96
N TRP A 32 6.69 3.31 -10.42
CA TRP A 32 5.68 2.38 -9.91
C TRP A 32 5.91 0.98 -10.46
N SER A 33 6.44 0.09 -9.62
CA SER A 33 6.57 -1.34 -9.93
C SER A 33 5.59 -2.17 -9.09
N SER A 34 5.26 -3.37 -9.56
CA SER A 34 4.47 -4.33 -8.78
C SER A 34 5.10 -4.62 -7.41
N PHE A 35 6.43 -4.66 -7.33
CA PHE A 35 7.16 -4.80 -6.07
C PHE A 35 6.95 -3.63 -5.13
N LYS A 36 7.04 -2.38 -5.60
CA LYS A 36 6.79 -1.19 -4.78
C LYS A 36 5.32 -1.10 -4.33
N GLY A 37 4.39 -1.49 -5.20
CA GLY A 37 2.99 -1.65 -4.82
C GLY A 37 2.79 -2.68 -3.70
N TYR A 38 3.51 -3.81 -3.76
CA TYR A 38 3.52 -4.80 -2.68
C TYR A 38 4.09 -4.24 -1.37
N VAL A 39 5.18 -3.47 -1.41
CA VAL A 39 5.74 -2.82 -0.21
C VAL A 39 4.74 -1.86 0.42
N LEU A 40 4.04 -1.04 -0.37
CA LEU A 40 2.99 -0.15 0.15
C LEU A 40 1.85 -0.92 0.79
N LEU A 41 1.42 -2.02 0.16
CA LEU A 41 0.40 -2.89 0.71
C LEU A 41 0.88 -3.51 2.05
N TYR A 42 2.12 -3.98 2.11
CA TYR A 42 2.71 -4.52 3.33
C TYR A 42 2.76 -3.49 4.47
N GLU A 43 3.13 -2.24 4.18
CA GLU A 43 3.15 -1.14 5.16
C GLU A 43 1.73 -0.72 5.61
N ALA A 44 0.74 -0.83 4.71
CA ALA A 44 -0.65 -0.47 4.99
C ALA A 44 -1.46 -1.58 5.67
N MET A 45 -1.06 -2.84 5.50
CA MET A 45 -1.75 -4.00 6.06
C MET A 45 -1.27 -4.29 7.48
N ASP A 46 -2.19 -4.31 8.45
CA ASP A 46 -1.92 -4.81 9.80
C ASP A 46 -2.01 -6.36 9.84
N VAL A 47 -1.11 -7.02 9.12
CA VAL A 47 -0.97 -8.48 9.10
C VAL A 47 0.38 -8.87 9.70
N LYS A 48 0.35 -9.42 10.92
CA LYS A 48 1.56 -9.81 11.68
C LYS A 48 1.66 -11.32 11.89
N LYS A 49 0.53 -12.02 11.81
CA LYS A 49 0.44 -13.47 12.01
C LYS A 49 -0.63 -14.08 11.09
N VAL A 50 -0.56 -15.40 10.92
CA VAL A 50 -1.55 -16.16 10.12
C VAL A 50 -2.99 -15.93 10.58
N ALA A 51 -3.20 -15.68 11.88
CA ALA A 51 -4.54 -15.37 12.41
C ALA A 51 -5.12 -14.07 11.84
N ASP A 52 -4.30 -13.08 11.50
CA ASP A 52 -4.76 -11.82 10.90
C ASP A 52 -5.25 -12.10 9.46
N ILE A 53 -4.53 -12.94 8.72
CA ILE A 53 -4.94 -13.41 7.38
C ILE A 53 -6.28 -14.13 7.46
N LYS A 54 -6.42 -15.07 8.40
CA LYS A 54 -7.68 -15.80 8.62
C LYS A 54 -8.84 -14.84 8.93
N ARG A 55 -8.62 -13.84 9.80
CA ARG A 55 -9.61 -12.80 10.13
C ARG A 55 -10.03 -12.00 8.90
N HIS A 56 -9.07 -11.60 8.06
CA HIS A 56 -9.38 -10.89 6.82
C HIS A 56 -10.19 -11.75 5.83
N LEU A 57 -9.84 -13.03 5.66
CA LEU A 57 -10.57 -13.95 4.79
C LEU A 57 -12.00 -14.23 5.30
N ALA A 58 -12.19 -14.36 6.61
CA ALA A 58 -13.51 -14.53 7.22
C ALA A 58 -14.44 -13.34 6.95
N ASN A 59 -13.92 -12.10 6.95
CA ASN A 59 -14.68 -10.90 6.59
C ASN A 59 -15.17 -10.90 5.13
N HIS A 60 -14.56 -11.72 4.27
CA HIS A 60 -14.96 -11.95 2.88
C HIS A 60 -15.77 -13.25 2.69
N GLY A 61 -16.24 -13.87 3.78
CA GLY A 61 -17.04 -15.09 3.73
C GLY A 61 -16.24 -16.37 3.51
N ILE A 62 -14.91 -16.32 3.59
CA ILE A 62 -14.03 -17.49 3.45
C ILE A 62 -13.61 -17.96 4.84
N THR A 63 -14.02 -19.18 5.23
CA THR A 63 -13.70 -19.77 6.55
C THR A 63 -12.65 -20.89 6.41
N LEU A 64 -11.52 -20.78 7.13
CA LEU A 64 -10.34 -21.67 7.05
C LEU A 64 -9.81 -22.13 8.42
#